data_AF-A0A924C5N0-F1
#
_entry.id   AF-A0A924C5N0-F1
#
_cell.length_a   1.000
_cell.length_b   1.000
_cell.length_c   1.000
_cell.angle_alpha   90.00
_cell.angle_beta   90.00
_cell.angle_gamma   90.00
#
_symmetry.space_group_name_H-M   'P 1'
#
loop_
_entity.id
_entity.type
_entity.pdbx_description
1 polymer ?
#
loop_
_entity_poly.entity_id
_entity_poly.type
_entity_poly.pdbx_seq_one_letter_code
_entity_poly.pdbx_strand_id
1 'polypeptide(L)' 'MTNTVHPVPADAAAHTLTTMTQYRARYAQSIADPDGYWREQLPRLGWLKTPTVMGNWSWDPV' A
#
# COMPACT_ATOMS: atom_id res chain seq x y z
N MET A 1 -31.98 3.91 -1.63
CA MET A 1 -30.94 4.43 -0.72
C MET A 1 -30.18 5.51 -1.49
N THR A 2 -30.17 6.75 -1.01
CA THR A 2 -29.45 7.86 -1.65
C THR A 2 -27.95 7.73 -1.35
N ASN A 3 -27.11 7.65 -2.38
CA ASN A 3 -25.66 7.57 -2.23
C ASN A 3 -25.07 8.98 -2.18
N THR A 4 -24.85 9.50 -0.98
CA THR A 4 -24.22 10.82 -0.79
C THR A 4 -22.71 10.66 -0.85
N VAL A 5 -22.06 11.37 -1.79
CA VAL A 5 -20.60 11.42 -1.89
C VAL A 5 -20.07 12.57 -1.04
N HIS A 6 -19.19 12.27 -0.09
CA HIS A 6 -18.49 13.28 0.70
C HIS A 6 -17.14 13.62 0.05
N PRO A 7 -16.91 14.87 -0.38
CA PRO A 7 -15.64 15.26 -0.97
C PRO A 7 -14.54 15.26 0.09
N VAL A 8 -13.29 15.04 -0.35
CA VAL A 8 -12.12 15.16 0.52
C VAL A 8 -11.95 16.64 0.90
N PRO A 9 -11.88 17.00 2.20
CA PRO A 9 -11.63 18.37 2.63
C PRO A 9 -10.29 18.89 2.09
N ALA A 10 -10.22 20.18 1.75
CA ALA A 10 -9.02 20.78 1.17
C ALA A 10 -7.78 20.66 2.08
N ASP A 11 -7.97 20.83 3.38
CA ASP A 11 -6.91 20.69 4.39
C ASP A 11 -6.33 19.27 4.42
N ALA A 12 -7.19 18.25 4.40
CA ALA A 12 -6.77 16.85 4.30
C ALA A 12 -6.04 16.56 2.99
N ALA A 13 -6.46 17.16 1.87
CA ALA A 13 -5.78 17.01 0.59
C ALA A 13 -4.40 17.69 0.57
N ALA A 14 -4.23 18.81 1.30
CA ALA A 14 -2.96 19.54 1.38
C ALA A 14 -1.92 18.82 2.25
N HIS A 15 -2.36 18.12 3.30
CA HIS A 15 -1.48 17.46 4.28
C HIS A 15 -1.32 15.96 4.08
N THR A 16 -1.94 15.38 3.05
CA THR A 16 -1.85 13.94 2.80
C THR A 16 -0.43 13.50 2.44
N LEU A 17 -0.02 12.34 2.97
CA LEU A 17 1.21 11.65 2.58
C LEU A 17 1.00 10.74 1.35
N THR A 18 -0.24 10.63 0.86
CA THR A 18 -0.58 9.80 -0.30
C THR A 18 -1.78 10.39 -1.02
N THR A 19 -1.53 10.92 -2.22
CA THR A 19 -2.60 11.42 -3.10
C THR A 19 -3.40 10.26 -3.69
N MET A 20 -4.59 10.54 -4.24
CA MET A 20 -5.40 9.52 -4.92
C MET A 20 -4.63 8.82 -6.07
N THR A 21 -3.88 9.58 -6.86
CA THR A 21 -3.07 9.03 -7.95
C THR A 21 -1.96 8.12 -7.42
N GLN A 22 -1.27 8.53 -6.35
CA GLN A 22 -0.24 7.70 -5.71
C GLN A 22 -0.84 6.43 -5.11
N TYR A 23 -1.99 6.53 -4.44
CA TYR A 23 -2.71 5.38 -3.90
C TYR A 23 -3.03 4.38 -5.02
N ARG A 24 -3.63 4.84 -6.13
CA ARG A 24 -3.99 3.97 -7.26
C ARG A 24 -2.77 3.26 -7.85
N ALA A 25 -1.67 3.98 -8.04
CA ALA A 25 -0.44 3.39 -8.57
C ALA A 25 0.15 2.34 -7.61
N ARG A 26 0.30 2.69 -6.32
CA ARG A 26 0.82 1.79 -5.29
C ARG A 26 -0.06 0.56 -5.09
N TYR A 27 -1.38 0.75 -5.10
CA TYR A 27 -2.34 -0.34 -4.99
C TYR A 27 -2.23 -1.30 -6.18
N ALA A 28 -2.20 -0.77 -7.40
CA ALA A 28 -2.01 -1.59 -8.59
C ALA A 28 -0.70 -2.41 -8.52
N GLN A 29 0.40 -1.79 -8.09
CA GLN A 29 1.67 -2.48 -7.89
C GLN A 29 1.58 -3.55 -6.79
N SER A 30 0.94 -3.27 -5.65
CA SER A 30 0.82 -4.22 -4.53
C SER A 30 0.07 -5.50 -4.88
N ILE A 31 -0.79 -5.45 -5.90
CA ILE A 31 -1.52 -6.62 -6.40
C ILE A 31 -0.74 -7.32 -7.51
N ALA A 32 -0.16 -6.57 -8.45
CA ALA A 32 0.56 -7.13 -9.60
C ALA A 32 1.93 -7.71 -9.25
N ASP A 33 2.64 -7.08 -8.30
CA ASP A 33 3.96 -7.49 -7.80
C ASP A 33 4.03 -7.24 -6.27
N PRO A 34 3.39 -8.09 -5.46
CA PRO A 34 3.35 -7.91 -4.02
C PRO A 34 4.75 -7.98 -3.39
N ASP A 35 5.63 -8.84 -3.92
CA ASP A 35 6.97 -9.03 -3.37
C ASP A 35 7.88 -7.82 -3.67
N GLY A 36 7.84 -7.28 -4.89
CA GLY A 36 8.49 -6.01 -5.21
C GLY A 36 7.95 -4.83 -4.40
N TYR A 37 6.62 -4.70 -4.31
CA TYR A 37 5.98 -3.61 -3.56
C TYR A 37 6.42 -3.58 -2.09
N TRP A 38 6.36 -4.72 -1.40
CA TRP A 38 6.73 -4.78 0.02
C TRP A 38 8.24 -4.63 0.23
N ARG A 39 9.07 -5.08 -0.71
CA ARG A 39 10.52 -4.88 -0.67
C ARG A 39 10.89 -3.40 -0.67
N GLU A 40 10.20 -2.57 -1.46
CA GLU A 40 10.41 -1.12 -1.47
C GLU A 40 10.10 -0.45 -0.13
N GLN A 41 9.26 -1.08 0.72
CA GLN A 41 8.88 -0.52 2.02
C GLN A 41 9.88 -0.88 3.14
N LEU A 42 10.83 -1.78 2.91
CA LEU A 42 11.79 -2.23 3.92
C LEU A 42 12.58 -1.12 4.63
N PRO A 43 13.03 -0.04 3.97
CA PRO A 43 13.84 1.00 4.61
C PRO A 43 13.14 1.74 5.75
N ARG A 44 11.83 1.55 5.94
CA ARG A 44 11.05 2.15 7.03
C ARG A 44 11.40 1.58 8.41
N LEU A 45 12.02 0.39 8.45
CA LEU A 45 12.38 -0.31 9.68
C LEU A 45 13.89 -0.53 9.76
N GLY A 46 14.43 -0.48 10.98
CA GLY A 46 15.82 -0.86 11.25
C GLY A 46 15.97 -2.37 11.32
N TRP A 47 16.55 -2.97 10.29
CA TRP A 47 16.77 -4.41 10.24
C TRP A 47 18.16 -4.79 10.73
N LEU A 48 18.25 -5.80 11.59
CA LEU A 48 19.53 -6.46 11.89
C LEU A 48 20.00 -7.32 10.70
N LYS A 49 19.05 -8.00 10.04
CA LYS A 49 19.25 -8.73 8.79
C LYS A 49 18.08 -8.44 7.86
N THR A 50 18.37 -7.85 6.70
CA THR A 50 17.35 -7.49 5.73
C THR A 50 16.72 -8.74 5.12
N PRO A 51 15.38 -8.87 5.12
CA PRO A 51 14.70 -9.98 4.47
C PRO A 51 14.83 -9.91 2.95
N THR A 52 14.84 -11.07 2.28
CA THR A 52 14.91 -11.17 0.82
C THR A 52 13.61 -11.63 0.16
N VAL A 53 12.73 -12.28 0.94
CA VAL A 53 11.41 -12.78 0.53
C VAL A 53 10.35 -12.05 1.35
N MET A 54 9.38 -11.41 0.70
CA MET A 54 8.33 -10.63 1.37
C MET A 54 7.04 -11.42 1.58
N GLY A 55 6.80 -12.44 0.74
CA GLY A 55 5.62 -13.27 0.83
C GLY A 55 5.85 -14.72 0.46
N ASN A 56 5.33 -15.62 1.29
CA ASN A 56 5.15 -17.04 1.01
C ASN A 56 3.80 -17.46 1.62
N TRP A 57 2.73 -16.85 1.13
CA TRP A 57 1.39 -16.99 1.67
C TRP A 57 0.64 -18.08 0.91
N SER A 58 -0.08 -18.95 1.61
CA SER A 58 -1.00 -19.91 1.01
C SER A 58 -2.36 -19.83 1.69
N TRP A 59 -3.41 -19.94 0.88
CA TRP A 59 -4.80 -20.09 1.33
C TRP A 59 -5.31 -21.52 1.12
N ASP A 60 -4.42 -22.43 0.74
CA ASP A 60 -4.77 -23.84 0.58
C ASP A 60 -5.15 -24.42 1.95
N PRO A 61 -6.16 -25.31 2.01
CA PRO A 61 -6.52 -25.97 3.25
C PRO A 61 -5.33 -26.74 3.83
N VAL A 62 -5.17 -26.64 5.16
CA VAL A 62 -4.15 -27.33 5.96
C VAL A 62 -4.60 -28.73 6.38
#